data_AF-A0A2U3QXG8-F1
#
_entry.id   AF-A0A2U3QXG8-F1
#
_cell.length_a   1.000
_cell.length_b   1.000
_cell.length_c   1.000
_cell.angle_alpha   90.00
_cell.angle_beta   90.00
_cell.angle_gamma   90.00
#
_symmetry.space_group_name_H-M   'P 1'
#
loop_
_entity.id
_entity.type
_entity.pdbx_description
1 polymer ?
#
loop_
_entity_poly.entity_id
_entity_poly.type
_entity_poly.pdbx_seq_one_letter_code
_entity_poly.pdbx_strand_id
1 'polypeptide(L)'
;MEPDRKMTVSSKNYHETYLKEWAIYVTKLLFTTSPNEVERQIADMKVASSNTESLNKFFHDHLQFVKGSNVSSVFFPKKIEVIKDGVLISGTLRYWFSDSKHIAVDKTYLLTYKQTPNYLLLLTGVKENGIKK
;
A
#
# COMPACT_ATOMS: atom_id res chain seq x y z
N MET A 1 5.31 0.74 -39.67
CA MET A 1 4.91 -0.44 -38.87
C MET A 1 4.37 0.08 -37.55
N GLU A 2 3.08 -0.08 -37.29
CA GLU A 2 2.58 0.10 -35.92
C GLU A 2 3.17 -0.98 -35.03
N PRO A 3 3.59 -0.66 -33.78
CA PRO A 3 4.01 -1.69 -32.85
C PRO A 3 2.83 -2.64 -32.59
N ASP A 4 3.09 -3.95 -32.67
CA ASP A 4 2.08 -4.98 -32.40
C ASP A 4 1.59 -4.80 -30.95
N ARG A 5 0.41 -4.19 -30.77
CA ARG A 5 -0.21 -3.94 -29.45
C ARG A 5 -0.85 -5.19 -28.87
N LYS A 6 -0.37 -6.38 -29.24
CA LYS A 6 -0.79 -7.63 -28.62
C LYS A 6 -0.21 -7.71 -27.22
N MET A 7 -1.06 -7.35 -26.27
CA MET A 7 -0.83 -7.54 -24.84
C MET A 7 -0.55 -9.03 -24.60
N THR A 8 0.70 -9.37 -24.29
CA THR A 8 1.10 -10.76 -24.05
C THR A 8 0.58 -11.16 -22.67
N VAL A 9 -0.63 -11.71 -22.62
CA VAL A 9 -1.20 -12.27 -21.39
C VAL A 9 -0.60 -13.65 -21.18
N SER A 10 0.61 -13.72 -20.58
CA SER A 10 1.11 -14.99 -20.08
C SER A 10 0.32 -15.37 -18.84
N SER A 11 -0.40 -16.50 -18.87
CA SER A 11 -1.25 -17.02 -17.79
C SER A 11 -0.51 -17.37 -16.48
N LYS A 12 0.79 -17.07 -16.39
CA LYS A 12 1.64 -17.38 -15.23
C LYS A 12 1.94 -16.18 -14.33
N ASN A 13 1.76 -14.96 -14.83
CA ASN A 13 2.10 -13.73 -14.10
C ASN A 13 0.97 -12.70 -14.23
N TYR A 14 0.75 -11.91 -13.18
CA TYR A 14 -0.17 -10.78 -13.25
C TYR A 14 0.34 -9.71 -14.21
N HIS A 15 -0.58 -9.10 -14.96
CA HIS A 15 -0.25 -7.96 -15.79
C HIS A 15 0.19 -6.78 -14.92
N GLU A 16 1.15 -5.98 -15.40
CA GLU A 16 1.69 -4.83 -14.66
C GLU A 16 0.59 -3.86 -14.20
N THR A 17 -0.39 -3.59 -15.06
CA THR A 17 -1.57 -2.77 -14.72
C THR A 17 -2.34 -3.30 -13.51
N TYR A 18 -2.51 -4.62 -13.41
CA TYR A 18 -3.21 -5.22 -12.27
C TYR A 18 -2.44 -4.99 -10.96
N LEU A 19 -1.12 -5.17 -10.99
CA LEU A 19 -0.26 -4.92 -9.84
C LEU A 19 -0.25 -3.44 -9.42
N LYS A 20 -0.33 -2.52 -10.39
CA LYS A 20 -0.45 -1.08 -10.12
C LYS A 20 -1.77 -0.75 -9.42
N GLU A 21 -2.89 -1.25 -9.93
CA GLU A 21 -4.21 -1.05 -9.30
C GLU A 21 -4.29 -1.69 -7.92
N TRP A 22 -3.73 -2.89 -7.76
CA TRP A 22 -3.61 -3.54 -6.46
C TRP A 22 -2.82 -2.67 -5.46
N ALA A 23 -1.69 -2.11 -5.88
CA ALA A 23 -0.89 -1.23 -5.01
C ALA A 23 -1.63 0.05 -4.62
N ILE A 24 -2.39 0.65 -5.54
CA ILE A 24 -3.28 1.79 -5.25
C ILE A 24 -4.33 1.38 -4.21
N TYR A 25 -4.99 0.25 -4.41
CA TYR A 25 -6.02 -0.25 -3.50
C TYR A 25 -5.47 -0.46 -2.10
N VAL A 26 -4.36 -1.19 -1.97
CA VAL A 26 -3.70 -1.46 -0.67
C VAL A 26 -3.29 -0.18 0.02
N THR A 27 -2.63 0.75 -0.66
CA THR A 27 -2.19 2.01 -0.03
C THR A 27 -3.33 2.92 0.34
N LYS A 28 -4.41 2.97 -0.45
CA LYS A 28 -5.63 3.69 -0.07
C LYS A 28 -6.22 3.10 1.21
N LEU A 29 -6.38 1.78 1.29
CA LEU A 29 -6.99 1.15 2.46
C LEU A 29 -6.13 1.27 3.72
N LEU A 30 -4.80 1.30 3.59
CA LEU A 30 -3.88 1.47 4.72
C LEU A 30 -3.73 2.93 5.16
N PHE A 31 -3.67 3.87 4.22
CA PHE A 31 -3.21 5.24 4.52
C PHE A 31 -4.28 6.32 4.29
N THR A 32 -5.50 5.92 3.93
CA THR A 32 -6.67 6.81 3.90
C THR A 32 -7.59 6.42 5.05
N THR A 33 -7.29 6.94 6.22
CA THR A 33 -7.83 6.44 7.49
C THR A 33 -8.03 7.55 8.52
N SER A 34 -8.76 7.21 9.58
CA SER A 34 -9.02 8.04 10.74
C SER A 34 -8.98 7.19 12.02
N PRO A 35 -8.90 7.80 13.22
CA PRO A 35 -8.91 7.07 14.49
C PRO A 35 -10.12 6.15 14.68
N ASN A 36 -11.24 6.46 14.01
CA ASN A 36 -12.49 5.69 14.08
C ASN A 36 -12.53 4.51 13.09
N GLU A 37 -11.74 4.54 12.02
CA GLU A 37 -11.82 3.58 10.92
C GLU A 37 -10.65 2.58 10.90
N VAL A 38 -9.50 2.97 11.43
CA VAL A 38 -8.23 2.23 11.29
C VAL A 38 -8.30 0.79 11.78
N GLU A 39 -9.06 0.50 12.84
CA GLU A 39 -9.21 -0.87 13.34
C GLU A 39 -9.95 -1.77 12.34
N ARG A 40 -11.05 -1.28 11.77
CA ARG A 40 -11.81 -2.02 10.75
C ARG A 40 -10.97 -2.21 9.49
N GLN A 41 -10.29 -1.15 9.04
CA GLN A 41 -9.43 -1.23 7.85
C GLN A 41 -8.26 -2.19 8.03
N ILE A 42 -7.65 -2.25 9.21
CA ILE A 42 -6.62 -3.26 9.53
C ILE A 42 -7.23 -4.67 9.51
N ALA A 43 -8.43 -4.87 10.06
CA ALA A 43 -9.10 -6.16 10.01
C ALA A 43 -9.39 -6.59 8.56
N ASP A 44 -9.92 -5.69 7.73
CA ASP A 44 -10.15 -5.90 6.31
C ASP A 44 -8.84 -6.24 5.59
N MET A 45 -7.75 -5.52 5.89
CA MET A 45 -6.44 -5.80 5.29
C MET A 45 -5.83 -7.12 5.73
N LYS A 46 -6.07 -7.58 6.96
CA LYS A 46 -5.58 -8.89 7.41
C LYS A 46 -6.16 -10.04 6.59
N VAL A 47 -7.37 -9.91 6.05
CA VAL A 47 -7.97 -10.91 5.15
C VAL A 47 -7.20 -11.01 3.83
N ALA A 48 -6.67 -9.89 3.33
CA ALA A 48 -5.90 -9.81 2.09
C ALA A 48 -4.37 -9.80 2.31
N SER A 49 -3.90 -10.22 3.49
CA SER A 49 -2.49 -10.20 3.88
C SER A 49 -2.01 -11.54 4.41
N SER A 50 -0.71 -11.78 4.29
CA SER A 50 -0.06 -12.90 4.96
C SER A 50 0.15 -12.60 6.44
N ASN A 51 0.09 -13.64 7.27
CA ASN A 51 0.40 -13.55 8.69
C ASN A 51 1.93 -13.57 8.90
N THR A 52 2.61 -12.48 8.56
CA THR A 52 4.05 -12.30 8.80
C THR A 52 4.27 -11.41 10.02
N GLU A 53 5.36 -11.64 10.76
CA GLU A 53 5.73 -10.82 11.92
C GLU A 53 5.91 -9.35 11.53
N SER A 54 6.54 -9.08 10.38
CA SER A 54 6.76 -7.73 9.87
C SER A 54 5.45 -6.98 9.58
N LEU A 55 4.46 -7.64 8.96
CA LEU A 55 3.14 -7.03 8.73
C LEU A 55 2.35 -6.84 10.01
N ASN A 56 2.39 -7.82 10.92
CA ASN A 56 1.72 -7.70 12.21
C ASN A 56 2.28 -6.52 13.02
N LYS A 57 3.60 -6.35 13.03
CA LYS A 57 4.25 -5.20 13.63
C LYS A 57 3.83 -3.90 12.92
N PHE A 58 3.84 -3.87 11.59
CA PHE A 58 3.40 -2.71 10.83
C PHE A 58 1.96 -2.31 11.18
N PHE A 59 1.01 -3.26 11.22
CA PHE A 59 -0.37 -2.98 11.60
C PHE A 59 -0.49 -2.46 13.03
N HIS A 60 0.26 -3.04 13.96
CA HIS A 60 0.28 -2.58 15.35
C HIS A 60 0.81 -1.14 15.45
N ASP A 61 1.96 -0.85 14.85
CA ASP A 61 2.58 0.47 14.85
C ASP A 61 1.66 1.51 14.17
N HIS A 62 1.04 1.14 13.05
CA HIS A 62 0.12 1.99 12.32
C HIS A 62 -1.13 2.33 13.15
N LEU A 63 -1.73 1.34 13.82
CA LEU A 63 -2.85 1.54 14.73
C LEU A 63 -2.48 2.49 15.88
N GLN A 64 -1.34 2.26 16.53
CA GLN A 64 -0.84 3.10 17.62
C GLN A 64 -0.58 4.53 17.16
N PHE A 65 0.00 4.70 15.97
CA PHE A 65 0.20 6.04 15.41
C PHE A 65 -1.11 6.76 15.15
N VAL A 66 -2.07 6.12 14.46
CA VAL A 66 -3.33 6.75 14.06
C VAL A 66 -4.20 7.09 15.28
N LYS A 67 -4.43 6.13 16.19
CA LYS A 67 -5.26 6.36 17.39
C LYS A 67 -4.51 7.17 18.45
N GLY A 68 -3.26 6.83 18.73
CA GLY A 68 -2.46 7.48 19.77
C GLY A 68 -2.14 8.95 19.46
N SER A 69 -1.98 9.28 18.17
CA SER A 69 -1.75 10.68 17.75
C SER A 69 -3.03 11.41 17.35
N ASN A 70 -4.19 10.77 17.46
CA ASN A 70 -5.49 11.28 17.03
C ASN A 70 -5.44 11.94 15.63
N VAL A 71 -4.89 11.19 14.66
CA VAL A 71 -4.55 11.71 13.32
C VAL A 71 -5.40 11.04 12.25
N SER A 72 -5.92 11.83 11.32
CA SER A 72 -6.50 11.32 10.07
C SER A 72 -5.48 11.48 8.94
N SER A 73 -5.50 10.59 7.97
CA SER A 73 -4.56 10.65 6.85
C SER A 73 -5.21 10.29 5.53
N VAL A 74 -4.64 10.82 4.45
CA VAL A 74 -4.99 10.49 3.06
C VAL A 74 -3.72 10.36 2.25
N PHE A 75 -3.60 9.27 1.50
CA PHE A 75 -2.48 9.06 0.57
C PHE A 75 -2.90 9.36 -0.86
N PHE A 76 -2.12 10.20 -1.54
CA PHE A 76 -2.31 10.58 -2.93
C PHE A 76 -1.21 9.93 -3.79
N PRO A 77 -1.49 8.79 -4.45
CA PRO A 77 -0.52 8.14 -5.33
C PRO A 77 -0.09 9.07 -6.47
N LYS A 78 1.22 9.11 -6.74
CA LYS A 78 1.83 9.89 -7.84
C LYS A 78 2.51 9.01 -8.87
N LYS A 79 3.26 7.99 -8.41
CA LYS A 79 4.08 7.14 -9.28
C LYS A 79 4.07 5.71 -8.76
N ILE A 80 3.95 4.76 -9.69
CA ILE A 80 3.93 3.33 -9.38
C ILE A 80 4.86 2.60 -10.33
N GLU A 81 5.78 1.82 -9.78
CA GLU A 81 6.75 1.02 -10.53
C GLU A 81 6.67 -0.42 -10.05
N VAL A 82 6.44 -1.35 -10.98
CA VAL A 82 6.54 -2.79 -10.68
C VAL A 82 8.00 -3.17 -10.83
N ILE A 83 8.57 -3.72 -9.76
CA ILE A 83 9.96 -4.18 -9.71
C ILE A 83 9.98 -5.69 -9.42
N LYS A 84 11.17 -6.30 -9.53
CA LYS A 84 11.33 -7.74 -9.31
C LYS A 84 10.79 -8.22 -7.94
N ASP A 85 10.95 -7.39 -6.91
CA ASP A 85 10.65 -7.77 -5.52
C ASP A 85 9.29 -7.26 -5.02
N GLY A 86 8.49 -6.60 -5.87
CA GLY A 86 7.19 -6.05 -5.48
C GLY A 86 6.77 -4.81 -6.28
N VAL A 87 5.96 -3.96 -5.65
CA VAL A 87 5.48 -2.72 -6.25
C VAL A 87 5.94 -1.53 -5.41
N LEU A 88 6.70 -0.63 -6.03
CA LEU A 88 7.02 0.67 -5.45
C LEU A 88 5.88 1.64 -5.75
N ILE A 89 5.36 2.29 -4.72
CA ILE A 89 4.32 3.30 -4.84
C ILE A 89 4.76 4.55 -4.09
N SER A 90 4.90 5.65 -4.84
CA SER A 90 5.26 6.96 -4.33
C SER A 90 4.04 7.88 -4.37
N GLY A 91 3.87 8.70 -3.35
CA GLY A 91 2.75 9.62 -3.25
C GLY A 91 2.94 10.63 -2.13
N THR A 92 2.00 11.56 -2.04
CA THR A 92 1.96 12.48 -0.89
C THR A 92 1.03 11.92 0.16
N LEU A 93 1.54 11.74 1.37
CA LEU A 93 0.75 11.43 2.54
C LEU A 93 0.42 12.74 3.26
N ARG A 94 -0.87 13.04 3.36
CA ARG A 94 -1.36 14.18 4.12
C ARG A 94 -1.91 13.70 5.45
N TYR A 95 -1.55 14.38 6.51
CA TYR A 95 -2.01 14.14 7.87
C TYR A 95 -2.79 15.35 8.36
N TRP A 96 -3.89 15.10 9.07
CA TRP A 96 -4.67 16.10 9.79
C TRP A 96 -4.73 15.70 11.25
N PHE A 97 -4.23 16.58 12.11
CA PHE A 97 -4.23 16.42 13.55
C PHE A 97 -5.40 17.22 14.15
N SER A 98 -5.84 16.82 15.35
CA SER A 98 -6.98 17.47 16.02
C SER A 98 -6.74 18.94 16.38
N ASP A 99 -5.50 19.40 16.43
CA ASP A 99 -5.13 20.80 16.68
C ASP A 99 -5.16 21.67 15.41
N SER A 100 -5.86 21.24 14.37
CA SER A 100 -5.95 21.90 13.05
C SER A 100 -4.63 22.02 12.29
N LYS A 101 -3.55 21.39 12.78
CA LYS A 101 -2.32 21.25 12.00
C LYS A 101 -2.51 20.19 10.93
N HIS A 102 -1.94 20.46 9.77
CA HIS A 102 -1.81 19.48 8.71
C HIS A 102 -0.38 19.44 8.20
N ILE A 103 0.08 18.24 7.85
CA ILE A 103 1.42 18.01 7.34
C ILE A 103 1.28 17.20 6.05
N ALA A 104 2.03 17.59 5.02
CA ALA A 104 2.13 16.83 3.78
C ALA A 104 3.57 16.35 3.61
N VAL A 105 3.76 15.04 3.45
CA VAL A 105 5.07 14.43 3.26
C VAL A 105 5.04 13.53 2.05
N ASP A 106 6.02 13.67 1.16
CA ASP A 106 6.20 12.70 0.07
C ASP A 106 6.83 11.42 0.64
N LYS A 107 6.18 10.29 0.34
CA LYS A 107 6.54 8.97 0.83
C LYS A 107 6.61 7.99 -0.33
N THR A 108 7.53 7.05 -0.25
CA THR A 108 7.61 5.90 -1.14
C THR A 108 7.53 4.63 -0.32
N TYR A 109 6.65 3.73 -0.69
CA TYR A 109 6.49 2.42 -0.06
C TYR A 109 6.83 1.32 -1.05
N LEU A 110 7.56 0.32 -0.59
CA LEU A 110 7.67 -0.98 -1.25
C LEU A 110 6.59 -1.91 -0.67
N LEU A 111 5.68 -2.35 -1.53
CA LEU A 111 4.70 -3.38 -1.23
C LEU A 111 5.21 -4.71 -1.78
N THR A 112 5.44 -5.67 -0.90
CA THR A 112 5.79 -7.04 -1.31
C THR A 112 4.56 -7.92 -1.24
N TYR A 113 4.46 -8.89 -2.15
CA TYR A 113 3.32 -9.79 -2.20
C TYR A 113 3.74 -11.23 -2.51
N LYS A 114 2.82 -12.16 -2.29
CA LYS A 114 2.92 -13.52 -2.79
C LYS A 114 1.62 -13.93 -3.47
N GLN A 115 1.73 -14.83 -4.43
CA GLN A 115 0.59 -15.47 -5.06
C GLN A 115 0.26 -16.76 -4.31
N THR A 116 -1.03 -16.97 -4.03
CA THR A 116 -1.52 -18.25 -3.48
C THR A 116 -1.80 -19.25 -4.61
N PRO A 117 -1.97 -20.55 -4.30
CA PRO A 117 -2.39 -21.55 -5.28
C PRO A 117 -3.69 -21.20 -6.02
N ASN A 118 -4.56 -20.38 -5.42
CA ASN A 118 -5.82 -19.93 -6.01
C ASN A 118 -5.71 -18.60 -6.77
N TYR A 119 -4.48 -18.17 -7.12
CA TYR A 119 -4.24 -16.90 -7.81
C TYR A 119 -4.76 -15.67 -7.04
N LEU A 120 -4.76 -15.75 -5.69
CA LEU A 120 -4.97 -14.57 -4.84
C LEU A 120 -3.62 -13.93 -4.53
N LEU A 121 -3.61 -12.60 -4.53
CA LEU A 121 -2.43 -11.82 -4.24
C LEU A 121 -2.49 -11.33 -2.79
N LEU A 122 -1.63 -11.88 -1.94
CA LEU A 122 -1.56 -11.54 -0.53
C LEU A 122 -0.41 -10.58 -0.29
N LEU A 123 -0.68 -9.47 0.39
CA LEU A 123 0.36 -8.57 0.89
C LEU A 123 1.26 -9.34 1.87
N THR A 124 2.58 -9.23 1.73
CA THR A 124 3.56 -9.89 2.61
C THR A 124 4.42 -8.91 3.41
N GLY A 125 4.43 -7.64 3.00
CA GLY A 125 5.23 -6.60 3.62
C GLY A 125 4.91 -5.21 3.09
N VAL A 126 5.07 -4.22 3.97
CA VAL A 126 5.03 -2.79 3.64
C VAL A 126 6.29 -2.18 4.25
N LYS A 127 7.14 -1.57 3.41
CA LYS A 127 8.37 -0.92 3.86
C LYS A 127 8.45 0.49 3.30
N GLU A 128 8.65 1.48 4.16
CA GLU A 128 9.00 2.82 3.68
C GLU A 128 10.38 2.75 3.02
N ASN A 129 10.43 3.09 1.73
CA ASN A 129 11.68 3.20 1.00
C ASN A 129 12.12 4.66 1.09
N GLY A 130 13.02 4.95 2.02
CA GLY A 130 13.65 6.26 2.15
C GLY A 130 14.58 6.51 0.98
N ILE A 131 14.02 6.84 -0.19
CA ILE A 131 14.80 7.46 -1.26
C ILE A 131 15.10 8.87 -0.75
N LYS A 132 16.26 9.03 -0.09
CA LYS A 132 16.86 10.35 0.10
C LYS A 132 17.03 10.93 -1.30
N LYS A 133 16.26 11.96 -1.62
CA LYS A 133 16.58 12.84 -2.75
C LYS A 133 17.93 13.49 -2.52
#